data_AF-A0A2B7VPV6-F1
#
_entry.id   AF-A0A2B7VPV6-F1
#
_cell.length_a   1.000
_cell.length_b   1.000
_cell.length_c   1.000
_cell.angle_alpha   90.00
_cell.angle_beta   90.00
_cell.angle_gamma   90.00
#
_symmetry.space_group_name_H-M   'P 1'
#
loop_
_entity.id
_entity.type
_entity.pdbx_description
1 polymer ?
#
loop_
_entity_poly.entity_id
_entity_poly.type
_entity_poly.pdbx_seq_one_letter_code
_entity_poly.pdbx_strand_id
1 'polypeptide(L)' 'MGGKVVNEQQRRRTTEQWDEICETTVKLKENGMTYKKIANKFNVCVGHLRLQLKRRNMTK' A
#
# COMPACT_ATOMS: atom_id res chain seq x y z
N MET A 1 -8.17 -25.64 -8.38
CA MET A 1 -8.91 -24.65 -7.58
C MET A 1 -8.64 -24.93 -6.11
N GLY A 2 -8.35 -23.90 -5.32
CA GLY A 2 -8.59 -23.93 -3.87
C GLY A 2 -7.38 -24.20 -2.97
N GLY A 3 -7.20 -23.32 -1.98
CA GLY A 3 -6.38 -23.51 -0.78
C GLY A 3 -5.06 -22.76 -0.85
N LYS A 4 -4.87 -21.61 -0.21
CA LYS A 4 -5.24 -21.29 1.17
C LYS A 4 -5.74 -19.85 1.25
N VAL A 5 -7.00 -19.69 1.62
CA VAL A 5 -7.52 -18.45 2.20
C VAL A 5 -6.70 -18.20 3.47
N VAL A 6 -5.76 -17.27 3.36
CA VAL A 6 -4.93 -16.82 4.47
C VAL A 6 -5.83 -16.15 5.50
N ASN A 7 -6.13 -16.90 6.56
CA ASN A 7 -6.63 -16.35 7.81
C ASN A 7 -5.46 -15.63 8.49
N GLU A 8 -5.14 -14.41 8.06
CA GLU A 8 -4.04 -13.61 8.59
C GLU A 8 -4.50 -12.17 8.89
N GLN A 9 -5.61 -12.06 9.61
CA GLN A 9 -6.19 -10.78 10.02
C GLN A 9 -5.25 -9.87 10.84
N GLN A 10 -4.01 -10.26 11.19
CA GLN A 10 -3.18 -9.40 12.06
C GLN A 10 -1.64 -9.38 11.88
N ARG A 11 -0.98 -10.16 11.01
CA ARG A 11 0.50 -10.20 11.07
C ARG A 11 1.20 -10.25 9.71
N ARG A 12 1.64 -9.06 9.29
CA ARG A 12 2.61 -8.76 8.21
C ARG A 12 1.97 -8.71 6.82
N ARG A 13 1.53 -7.52 6.41
CA ARG A 13 1.27 -7.20 4.99
C ARG A 13 2.42 -7.76 4.15
N THR A 14 2.10 -8.70 3.26
CA THR A 14 3.07 -9.29 2.33
C THR A 14 3.55 -8.23 1.35
N THR A 15 4.67 -8.49 0.70
CA THR A 15 5.22 -7.61 -0.33
C THR A 15 4.19 -7.33 -1.44
N GLU A 16 3.39 -8.34 -1.82
CA GLU A 16 2.30 -8.21 -2.80
C GLU A 16 1.23 -7.20 -2.38
N GLN A 17 0.74 -7.27 -1.13
CA GLN A 17 -0.23 -6.28 -0.65
C GLN A 17 0.34 -4.87 -0.66
N TRP A 18 1.63 -4.72 -0.30
CA TRP A 18 2.26 -3.43 -0.43
C TRP A 18 2.33 -2.96 -1.88
N ASP A 19 2.48 -3.87 -2.85
CA ASP A 19 2.55 -3.55 -4.28
C ASP A 19 1.23 -2.95 -4.74
N GLU A 20 0.13 -3.61 -4.40
CA GLU A 20 -1.23 -3.11 -4.65
C GLU A 20 -1.49 -1.76 -3.96
N ILE A 21 -1.07 -1.60 -2.70
CA ILE A 21 -1.17 -0.32 -1.98
C ILE A 21 -0.37 0.76 -2.69
N CYS A 22 0.83 0.44 -3.17
CA CYS A 22 1.75 1.36 -3.83
C CYS A 22 1.20 1.81 -5.19
N GLU A 23 0.72 0.86 -6.00
CA GLU A 23 0.07 1.13 -7.28
C GLU A 23 -1.20 1.97 -7.09
N THR A 24 -2.05 1.59 -6.13
CA THR A 24 -3.26 2.36 -5.82
C THR A 24 -2.90 3.74 -5.30
N THR A 25 -1.82 3.88 -4.53
CA THR A 25 -1.34 5.18 -4.05
C THR A 25 -0.91 6.09 -5.19
N VAL A 26 -0.21 5.57 -6.21
CA VAL A 26 0.17 6.34 -7.40
C VAL A 26 -1.09 6.80 -8.15
N LYS A 27 -2.05 5.89 -8.40
CA LYS A 27 -3.33 6.23 -9.06
C LYS A 27 -4.11 7.30 -8.31
N LEU A 28 -4.20 7.18 -6.97
CA LEU A 28 -4.90 8.15 -6.13
C LEU A 28 -4.16 9.50 -6.11
N LYS A 29 -2.81 9.49 -6.12
CA LYS A 29 -2.00 10.72 -6.22
C LYS A 29 -2.22 11.43 -7.55
N GLU A 30 -2.28 10.71 -8.67
CA GLU A 30 -2.62 11.28 -9.98
C GLU A 30 -4.01 11.92 -9.98
N ASN A 31 -4.95 11.35 -9.22
CA ASN A 31 -6.27 11.94 -8.98
C ASN A 31 -6.27 13.13 -7.99
N GLY A 32 -5.09 13.62 -7.56
CA GLY A 32 -4.96 14.76 -6.65
C GLY A 32 -5.12 14.43 -5.16
N MET A 33 -5.17 13.15 -4.76
CA MET A 33 -5.21 12.78 -3.35
C MET A 33 -3.85 12.86 -2.67
N THR A 34 -3.85 13.39 -1.45
CA THR A 34 -2.66 13.43 -0.59
C THR A 34 -2.35 12.06 0.02
N TYR A 35 -1.06 11.76 0.17
CA TYR A 35 -0.59 10.55 0.87
C TYR A 35 -1.22 10.32 2.25
N LYS A 36 -1.61 11.38 2.98
CA LYS A 36 -2.34 11.26 4.26
C LYS A 36 -3.70 10.57 4.10
N LYS A 37 -4.51 10.98 3.13
CA LYS A 37 -5.84 10.37 2.87
C LYS A 37 -5.70 8.93 2.42
N ILE A 38 -4.74 8.69 1.54
CA ILE A 38 -4.44 7.35 1.02
C ILE A 38 -3.98 6.42 2.14
N ALA A 39 -3.06 6.89 2.97
CA ALA A 39 -2.54 6.12 4.10
C ALA A 39 -3.64 5.79 5.13
N ASN A 40 -4.54 6.74 5.39
CA ASN A 40 -5.70 6.51 6.26
C ASN A 40 -6.62 5.43 5.67
N LYS A 41 -6.93 5.49 4.36
CA LYS A 41 -7.75 4.50 3.66
C LYS A 41 -7.18 3.08 3.77
N PHE A 42 -5.85 2.96 3.67
CA PHE A 42 -5.18 1.68 3.79
C PHE A 42 -4.82 1.31 5.24
N ASN A 43 -5.14 2.14 6.24
CA ASN A 43 -4.71 1.96 7.62
C ASN A 43 -3.19 1.67 7.70
N VAL A 44 -2.41 2.49 6.99
CA VAL A 44 -0.94 2.47 6.99
C VAL A 44 -0.42 3.80 7.53
N CYS A 45 0.77 3.79 8.10
CA CYS A 45 1.47 5.04 8.40
C CYS A 45 2.02 5.65 7.10
N VAL A 46 1.85 6.96 6.92
CA VAL A 46 2.40 7.70 5.76
C VAL A 46 3.92 7.51 5.64
N GLY A 47 4.64 7.45 6.77
CA GLY A 47 6.07 7.19 6.78
C GLY A 47 6.44 5.83 6.20
N HIS A 48 5.68 4.77 6.57
CA HIS A 48 5.87 3.43 6.03
C HIS A 48 5.49 3.39 4.54
N LEU A 49 4.38 4.04 4.15
CA LEU A 49 3.97 4.17 2.75
C LEU A 49 5.05 4.83 1.89
N ARG A 50 5.63 5.94 2.37
CA ARG A 50 6.75 6.64 1.70
C ARG A 50 8.00 5.76 1.60
N LEU A 51 8.32 5.00 2.65
CA LEU A 51 9.46 4.09 2.63
C LEU A 51 9.27 3.00 1.57
N GLN A 52 8.07 2.44 1.45
CA GLN A 52 7.73 1.41 0.45
C GLN A 52 7.73 1.98 -0.97
N LEU A 53 7.17 3.17 -1.17
CA LEU A 53 7.26 3.90 -2.45
C LEU A 53 8.71 4.16 -2.86
N LYS A 54 9.55 4.57 -1.92
CA LYS A 54 10.99 4.81 -2.14
C LYS A 54 11.73 3.52 -2.48
N ARG A 55 11.44 2.42 -1.78
CA ARG A 55 12.01 1.09 -2.10
C ARG A 55 11.68 0.61 -3.51
N ARG A 56 10.54 1.04 -4.06
CA ARG A 56 10.08 0.67 -5.42
C ARG A 56 10.35 1.73 -6.49
N ASN A 57 11.10 2.79 -6.18
CA ASN A 57 11.33 3.92 -7.10
C ASN A 57 10.05 4.56 -7.68
N MET A 58 8.89 4.40 -7.01
CA MET A 58 7.61 5.03 -7.42
C MET A 58 7.48 6.47 -6.89
N THR A 59 8.61 7.14 -6.65
CA THR A 59 8.67 8.56 -6.33
C THR A 59 8.70 9.36 -7.62
N LYS A 60 7.54 9.60 -8.22
CA LYS A 60 7.36 10.63 -9.26
C LYS A 60 6.46 11.71 -8.72
#